data_AF-A0A418RSA3-F1
#
_entry.id   AF-A0A418RSA3-F1
#
_cell.length_a   1.000
_cell.length_b   1.000
_cell.length_c   1.000
_cell.angle_alpha   90.00
_cell.angle_beta   90.00
_cell.angle_gamma   90.00
#
_symmetry.space_group_name_H-M   'P 1'
#
loop_
_entity.id
_entity.type
_entity.pdbx_description
1 polymer ?
#
loop_
_entity_poly.entity_id
_entity_poly.type
_entity_poly.pdbx_seq_one_letter_code
_entity_poly.pdbx_strand_id
1 'polypeptide(L)'
;MSKKISKEPIVINTEEPTRIKNFHEALQSIKWTDDEYIKNLETIYDALIEVALNDLIFYNNQRTKNKTKSYWARQGSLIFGVLGTLAMAIPGTAQGVNSLQGIPFITFSFISFALAGGMFTWNQWFFASDSHIRYVVAQFDLGEAIVKFTLNWQKWLKQNKHLPPDNIDTDSAFNLFKEFSEHIYKIIRNDTQVWGDSLINVIKAQEDFLKNHQPKA
;
A
#
# COMPACT_ATOMS: atom_id res chain seq x y z
N MET A 1 -16.98 -7.97 29.24
CA MET A 1 -16.45 -6.60 29.06
C MET A 1 -16.24 -6.35 27.58
N SER A 2 -17.07 -5.51 26.96
CA SER A 2 -17.00 -5.21 25.52
C SER A 2 -15.98 -4.09 25.29
N LYS A 3 -14.84 -4.40 24.67
CA LYS A 3 -13.80 -3.43 24.30
C LYS A 3 -14.40 -2.51 23.22
N LYS A 4 -14.65 -1.24 23.55
CA LYS A 4 -15.07 -0.23 22.56
C LYS A 4 -13.99 -0.13 21.48
N ILE A 5 -14.30 -0.62 20.29
CA ILE A 5 -13.47 -0.40 19.09
C ILE A 5 -13.52 1.09 18.80
N SER A 6 -12.38 1.77 18.95
CA SER A 6 -12.23 3.20 18.62
C SER A 6 -12.64 3.42 17.16
N LYS A 7 -13.49 4.42 16.93
CA LYS A 7 -13.96 4.82 15.59
C LYS A 7 -13.00 5.76 14.88
N GLU A 8 -11.90 6.15 15.51
CA GLU A 8 -10.88 6.93 14.84
C GLU A 8 -10.10 6.02 13.89
N PRO A 9 -9.90 6.42 12.63
CA PRO A 9 -9.05 5.67 11.72
C PRO A 9 -7.67 5.64 12.32
N ILE A 10 -7.26 4.47 12.84
CA ILE A 10 -5.91 4.26 13.33
C ILE A 10 -5.01 4.53 12.11
N VAL A 11 -4.30 5.65 12.15
CA VAL A 11 -3.28 5.98 11.15
C VAL A 11 -2.10 5.08 11.49
N ILE A 12 -2.16 3.84 11.04
CA ILE A 12 -1.07 2.88 11.19
C ILE A 12 0.03 3.34 10.23
N ASN A 13 1.07 3.96 10.78
CA ASN A 13 2.27 4.26 10.05
C ASN A 13 3.13 2.98 10.04
N THR A 14 3.32 2.34 8.89
CA THR A 14 4.17 1.14 8.79
C THR A 14 5.64 1.42 9.00
N GLU A 15 6.05 2.69 9.01
CA GLU A 15 7.41 3.10 9.39
C GLU A 15 7.59 3.21 10.91
N GLU A 16 6.49 3.20 11.67
CA GLU A 16 6.59 3.32 13.12
C GLU A 16 7.08 2.01 13.75
N PRO A 17 8.15 2.05 14.56
CA PRO A 17 8.66 0.88 15.28
C PRO A 17 7.66 0.37 16.33
N THR A 18 6.53 1.06 16.52
CA THR A 18 5.49 0.77 17.52
C THR A 18 4.94 -0.65 17.39
N ARG A 19 4.75 -1.19 16.18
CA ARG A 19 4.28 -2.58 16.00
C ARG A 19 5.29 -3.63 16.49
N ILE A 20 6.58 -3.44 16.17
CA ILE A 20 7.66 -4.34 16.58
C ILE A 20 7.88 -4.20 18.09
N LYS A 21 7.78 -2.97 18.61
CA LYS A 21 7.84 -2.68 20.02
C LYS A 21 6.72 -3.40 20.79
N ASN A 22 5.47 -3.31 20.35
CA ASN A 22 4.35 -4.00 20.99
C ASN A 22 4.53 -5.52 20.98
N PHE A 23 4.97 -6.09 19.85
CA PHE A 23 5.30 -7.51 19.78
C PHE A 23 6.44 -7.89 20.72
N HIS A 24 7.49 -7.07 20.79
CA HIS A 24 8.62 -7.29 21.68
C HIS A 24 8.21 -7.20 23.16
N GLU A 25 7.37 -6.22 23.53
CA GLU A 25 6.80 -6.08 24.87
C GLU A 25 5.93 -7.30 25.22
N ALA A 26 5.12 -7.80 24.28
CA ALA A 26 4.35 -9.03 24.48
C ALA A 26 5.28 -10.22 24.75
N LEU A 27 6.36 -10.38 23.98
CA LEU A 27 7.35 -11.44 24.21
C LEU A 27 8.06 -11.31 25.56
N GLN A 28 8.41 -10.09 25.98
CA GLN A 28 9.03 -9.84 27.29
C GLN A 28 8.09 -10.12 28.46
N SER A 29 6.78 -9.98 28.26
CA SER A 29 5.79 -10.24 29.30
C SER A 29 5.58 -11.73 29.60
N ILE A 30 6.04 -12.61 28.72
CA ILE A 30 5.87 -14.05 28.84
C ILE A 30 6.79 -14.60 29.92
N LYS A 31 6.20 -15.34 30.86
CA LYS A 31 6.93 -16.12 31.86
C LYS A 31 6.74 -17.59 31.55
N TRP A 32 7.82 -18.27 31.20
CA TRP A 32 7.81 -19.70 30.92
C TRP A 32 7.71 -20.48 32.24
N THR A 33 6.48 -20.74 32.67
CA THR A 33 6.14 -21.62 33.79
C THR A 33 5.32 -22.79 33.30
N ASP A 34 5.52 -23.97 33.88
CA ASP A 34 5.03 -25.23 33.32
C ASP A 34 3.49 -25.33 33.20
N ASP A 35 2.78 -24.58 34.04
CA ASP A 35 1.31 -24.56 34.05
C ASP A 35 0.67 -23.61 33.01
N GLU A 36 1.45 -22.76 32.33
CA GLU A 36 0.93 -21.70 31.44
C GLU A 36 1.46 -21.77 29.99
N TYR A 37 2.10 -22.88 29.56
CA TYR A 37 2.72 -22.98 28.22
C TYR A 37 1.77 -22.65 27.06
N ILE A 38 0.58 -23.25 27.02
CA ILE A 38 -0.38 -23.00 25.92
C ILE A 38 -0.82 -21.54 25.90
N LYS A 39 -1.07 -20.95 27.08
CA LYS A 39 -1.47 -19.55 27.22
C LYS A 39 -0.36 -18.59 26.78
N ASN A 40 0.90 -18.93 27.06
CA ASN A 40 2.04 -18.18 26.58
C ASN A 40 2.16 -18.24 25.05
N LEU A 41 1.99 -19.43 24.44
CA LEU A 41 2.00 -19.56 22.99
C LEU A 41 0.80 -18.86 22.33
N GLU A 42 -0.39 -18.90 22.95
CA GLU A 42 -1.56 -18.11 22.52
C GLU A 42 -1.27 -16.60 22.57
N THR A 43 -0.51 -16.12 23.56
CA THR A 43 -0.08 -14.72 23.65
C THR A 43 0.85 -14.35 22.48
N ILE A 44 1.78 -15.23 22.11
CA ILE A 44 2.64 -15.02 20.92
C ILE A 44 1.81 -15.00 19.65
N TYR A 45 0.89 -15.96 19.51
CA TYR A 45 -0.04 -16.05 18.38
C TYR A 45 -0.84 -14.75 18.23
N ASP A 46 -1.48 -14.27 19.30
CA ASP A 46 -2.32 -13.07 19.28
C ASP A 46 -1.49 -11.83 18.91
N ALA A 47 -0.31 -11.67 19.50
CA ALA A 47 0.57 -10.55 19.20
C ALA A 47 1.06 -10.58 17.74
N LEU A 48 1.36 -11.76 17.20
CA LEU A 48 1.81 -11.91 15.81
C LEU A 48 0.68 -11.69 14.79
N ILE A 49 -0.54 -12.17 15.10
CA ILE A 49 -1.74 -11.87 14.32
C ILE A 49 -2.04 -10.38 14.32
N GLU A 50 -1.92 -9.71 15.47
CA GLU A 50 -2.14 -8.27 15.57
C GLU A 50 -1.18 -7.49 14.66
N VAL A 51 0.11 -7.86 14.63
CA VAL A 51 1.09 -7.28 13.70
C VAL A 51 0.65 -7.48 12.25
N ALA A 52 0.28 -8.70 11.86
CA ALA A 52 -0.13 -9.02 10.50
C ALA A 52 -1.41 -8.29 10.07
N LEU A 53 -2.40 -8.19 10.97
CA LEU A 53 -3.64 -7.46 10.72
C LEU A 53 -3.42 -5.96 10.58
N ASN A 54 -2.51 -5.39 11.38
CA ASN A 54 -2.15 -3.98 11.26
C ASN A 54 -1.51 -3.69 9.89
N ASP A 55 -0.65 -4.59 9.40
CA ASP A 55 -0.09 -4.48 8.05
C ASP A 55 -1.18 -4.61 6.98
N LEU A 56 -2.10 -5.57 7.11
CA LEU A 56 -3.25 -5.71 6.20
C LEU A 56 -4.12 -4.43 6.15
N ILE A 57 -4.40 -3.82 7.30
CA ILE A 57 -5.14 -2.57 7.41
C ILE A 57 -4.40 -1.43 6.73
N PHE A 58 -3.08 -1.32 6.94
CA PHE A 58 -2.26 -0.34 6.24
C PHE A 58 -2.38 -0.49 4.72
N TYR A 59 -2.18 -1.70 4.19
CA TYR A 59 -2.25 -1.98 2.77
C TYR A 59 -3.64 -1.64 2.19
N ASN A 60 -4.71 -1.96 2.92
CA ASN A 60 -6.08 -1.61 2.54
C ASN A 60 -6.34 -0.08 2.52
N ASN A 61 -5.80 0.65 3.51
CA ASN A 61 -5.91 2.10 3.58
C ASN A 61 -5.16 2.78 2.44
N GLN A 62 -3.93 2.33 2.15
CA GLN A 62 -3.11 2.89 1.07
C GLN A 62 -3.73 2.61 -0.31
N ARG A 63 -4.26 1.40 -0.51
CA ARG A 63 -5.03 1.04 -1.71
C ARG A 63 -6.15 2.05 -1.97
N THR A 64 -6.93 2.38 -0.94
CA THR A 64 -8.09 3.28 -1.05
C THR A 64 -7.67 4.71 -1.35
N LYS A 65 -6.64 5.22 -0.65
CA LYS A 65 -6.09 6.56 -0.91
C LYS A 65 -5.58 6.70 -2.35
N ASN A 66 -4.86 5.70 -2.85
CA ASN A 66 -4.28 5.75 -4.19
C ASN A 66 -5.30 5.53 -5.31
N LYS A 67 -6.37 4.78 -5.05
CA LYS A 67 -7.53 4.71 -5.95
C LYS A 67 -8.12 6.10 -6.19
N THR A 68 -8.35 6.86 -5.12
CA THR A 68 -8.91 8.22 -5.21
C THR A 68 -7.97 9.17 -5.94
N LYS A 69 -6.67 9.14 -5.62
CA LYS A 69 -5.67 9.96 -6.33
C LYS A 69 -5.61 9.66 -7.82
N SER A 70 -5.57 8.38 -8.20
CA SER A 70 -5.53 7.99 -9.62
C SER A 70 -6.80 8.39 -10.35
N TYR A 71 -7.96 8.25 -9.70
CA TYR A 71 -9.24 8.70 -10.25
C TYR A 71 -9.23 10.20 -10.56
N TRP A 72 -8.85 11.05 -9.60
CA TRP A 72 -8.82 12.49 -9.80
C TRP A 72 -7.78 12.93 -10.83
N ALA A 73 -6.60 12.32 -10.86
CA ALA A 73 -5.58 12.64 -11.85
C ALA A 73 -6.05 12.31 -13.27
N ARG A 74 -6.72 11.17 -13.48
CA ARG A 74 -7.31 10.80 -14.77
C ARG A 74 -8.44 11.74 -15.18
N GLN A 75 -9.36 12.04 -14.27
CA GLN A 75 -10.48 12.95 -14.57
C GLN A 75 -9.99 14.36 -14.88
N GLY A 76 -9.02 14.87 -14.12
CA GLY A 76 -8.40 16.16 -14.40
C GLY A 76 -7.72 16.18 -15.77
N SER A 77 -6.91 15.16 -16.09
CA SER A 77 -6.26 15.06 -17.41
C SER A 77 -7.27 15.04 -18.56
N LEU A 78 -8.38 14.32 -18.42
CA LEU A 78 -9.46 14.30 -19.41
C LEU A 78 -10.15 15.65 -19.54
N ILE A 79 -10.53 16.28 -18.42
CA ILE A 79 -11.21 17.58 -18.42
C ILE A 79 -10.32 18.64 -19.07
N PHE A 80 -9.05 18.75 -18.67
CA PHE A 80 -8.12 19.71 -19.25
C PHE A 80 -7.78 19.39 -20.71
N GLY A 81 -7.68 18.12 -21.08
CA GLY A 81 -7.47 17.71 -22.48
C GLY A 81 -8.64 18.11 -23.37
N VAL A 82 -9.87 17.89 -22.90
CA VAL A 82 -11.10 18.31 -23.61
C VAL A 82 -11.18 19.84 -23.68
N LEU A 83 -10.94 20.55 -22.58
CA LEU A 83 -10.95 22.02 -22.57
C LEU A 83 -9.89 22.61 -23.49
N GLY A 84 -8.68 22.05 -23.52
CA GLY A 84 -7.62 22.46 -24.44
C GLY A 84 -8.00 22.25 -25.90
N THR A 85 -8.57 21.09 -26.21
CA THR A 85 -9.06 20.77 -27.56
C THR A 85 -10.19 21.69 -27.98
N LEU A 86 -11.16 21.94 -27.09
CA LEU A 86 -12.28 22.86 -27.36
C LEU A 86 -11.79 24.29 -27.54
N ALA A 87 -10.87 24.78 -26.71
CA ALA A 87 -10.31 26.12 -26.83
C ALA A 87 -9.51 26.32 -28.13
N MET A 88 -8.83 25.29 -28.60
CA MET A 88 -8.14 25.30 -29.91
C MET A 88 -9.12 25.20 -31.09
N ALA A 89 -10.25 24.53 -30.89
CA ALA A 89 -11.29 24.34 -31.89
C ALA A 89 -12.23 25.54 -32.05
N ILE A 90 -12.24 26.51 -31.12
CA ILE A 90 -12.89 27.82 -31.31
C ILE A 90 -12.04 28.56 -32.34
N PRO A 91 -12.43 28.59 -33.62
CA PRO A 91 -11.66 29.31 -34.61
C PRO A 91 -11.86 30.80 -34.33
N GLY A 92 -10.93 31.66 -34.75
CA GLY A 92 -11.13 33.12 -34.78
C GLY A 92 -12.27 33.58 -35.72
N THR A 93 -13.23 32.71 -36.02
CA THR A 93 -14.35 32.89 -36.95
C THR A 93 -15.55 33.57 -36.33
N ALA A 94 -15.64 33.66 -35.00
CA ALA A 94 -16.60 34.56 -34.35
C ALA A 94 -15.97 35.95 -34.25
N GLN A 95 -16.25 36.81 -35.23
CA GLN A 95 -15.92 38.24 -35.19
C GLN A 95 -16.48 38.86 -33.89
N GLY A 96 -15.70 38.85 -32.80
CA GLY A 96 -16.09 39.49 -31.55
C GLY A 96 -15.54 38.86 -30.26
N VAL A 97 -15.21 37.55 -30.25
CA VAL A 97 -14.77 36.89 -29.00
C VAL A 97 -13.52 36.06 -29.26
N ASN A 98 -12.37 36.72 -29.29
CA ASN A 98 -11.05 36.08 -29.42
C ASN A 98 -10.32 35.92 -28.08
N SER A 99 -10.91 36.42 -26.99
CA SER A 99 -10.35 36.33 -25.65
C SER A 99 -11.45 36.19 -24.61
N LEU A 100 -11.13 35.46 -23.54
CA LEU A 100 -11.93 35.43 -22.33
C LEU A 100 -11.16 36.22 -21.28
N GLN A 101 -11.78 37.29 -20.74
CA GLN A 101 -11.12 38.18 -19.76
C GLN A 101 -9.75 38.72 -20.23
N GLY A 102 -9.60 38.99 -21.54
CA GLY A 102 -8.35 39.52 -22.10
C GLY A 102 -7.28 38.46 -22.41
N ILE A 103 -7.50 37.18 -22.08
CA ILE A 103 -6.58 36.09 -22.41
C ILE A 103 -6.99 35.44 -23.74
N PRO A 104 -6.10 35.35 -24.74
CA PRO A 104 -6.38 34.66 -25.99
C PRO A 104 -6.73 33.19 -25.77
N PHE A 105 -7.75 32.68 -26.48
CA PHE A 105 -8.14 31.27 -26.37
C PHE A 105 -7.02 30.30 -26.72
N ILE A 106 -6.11 30.69 -27.61
CA ILE A 106 -4.93 29.89 -27.94
C ILE A 106 -4.00 29.72 -26.73
N THR A 107 -3.78 30.77 -25.94
CA THR A 107 -3.01 30.70 -24.69
C THR A 107 -3.72 29.81 -23.67
N PHE A 108 -5.05 29.89 -23.60
CA PHE A 108 -5.85 29.01 -22.75
C PHE A 108 -5.74 27.53 -23.17
N SER A 109 -5.67 27.25 -24.47
CA SER A 109 -5.47 25.90 -25.00
C SER A 109 -4.11 25.33 -24.60
N PHE A 110 -3.03 26.12 -24.71
CA PHE A 110 -1.69 25.71 -24.29
C PHE A 110 -1.62 25.45 -22.79
N ILE A 111 -2.20 26.33 -21.97
CA ILE A 111 -2.26 26.13 -20.52
C ILE A 111 -3.04 24.84 -20.19
N SER A 112 -4.18 24.62 -20.84
CA SER A 112 -5.00 23.43 -20.62
C SER A 112 -4.27 22.15 -21.04
N PHE A 113 -3.58 22.15 -22.18
CA PHE A 113 -2.75 21.01 -22.59
C PHE A 113 -1.54 20.79 -21.67
N ALA A 114 -0.89 21.86 -21.20
CA ALA A 114 0.18 21.76 -20.22
C ALA A 114 -0.31 21.15 -18.90
N LEU A 115 -1.50 21.55 -18.42
CA LEU A 115 -2.13 20.95 -17.25
C LEU A 115 -2.55 19.50 -17.49
N ALA A 116 -3.12 19.18 -18.65
CA ALA A 116 -3.52 17.81 -19.00
C ALA A 116 -2.31 16.87 -19.05
N GLY A 117 -1.23 17.32 -19.70
CA GLY A 117 0.05 16.62 -19.78
C GLY A 117 0.71 16.52 -18.40
N GLY A 118 0.70 17.59 -17.61
CA GLY A 118 1.20 17.60 -16.24
C GLY A 118 0.45 16.64 -15.32
N MET A 119 -0.88 16.53 -15.44
CA MET A 119 -1.66 15.56 -14.68
C MET A 119 -1.45 14.12 -15.16
N PHE A 120 -1.23 13.93 -16.45
CA PHE A 120 -0.89 12.62 -17.01
C PHE A 120 0.47 12.13 -16.51
N THR A 121 1.50 12.99 -16.58
CA THR A 121 2.84 12.69 -16.08
C THR A 121 2.84 12.54 -14.57
N TRP A 122 2.06 13.34 -13.84
CA TRP A 122 1.83 13.17 -12.40
C TRP A 122 1.23 11.81 -12.08
N ASN A 123 0.21 11.34 -12.82
CA ASN A 123 -0.37 10.01 -12.58
C ASN A 123 0.64 8.88 -12.81
N GLN A 124 1.56 9.03 -13.79
CA GLN A 124 2.69 8.11 -13.98
C GLN A 124 3.71 8.20 -12.82
N TRP A 125 4.10 9.41 -12.43
CA TRP A 125 5.11 9.67 -11.39
C TRP A 125 4.70 9.23 -10.00
N PHE A 126 3.43 9.43 -9.65
CA PHE A 126 2.90 9.01 -8.36
C PHE A 126 2.47 7.55 -8.38
N PHE A 127 2.72 6.84 -9.50
CA PHE A 127 2.41 5.42 -9.69
C PHE A 127 0.99 5.09 -9.23
N ALA A 128 0.03 5.99 -9.36
CA ALA A 128 -1.21 5.85 -8.59
C ALA A 128 -2.00 4.60 -9.01
N SER A 129 -1.85 4.19 -10.29
CA SER A 129 -2.39 2.93 -10.81
C SER A 129 -1.53 1.71 -10.46
N ASP A 130 -0.20 1.81 -10.60
CA ASP A 130 0.73 0.70 -10.31
C ASP A 130 0.79 0.40 -8.80
N SER A 131 0.91 1.43 -7.98
CA SER A 131 0.80 1.37 -6.52
C SER A 131 -0.53 0.78 -6.08
N HIS A 132 -1.66 1.12 -6.72
CA HIS A 132 -2.95 0.51 -6.36
C HIS A 132 -2.93 -1.01 -6.55
N ILE A 133 -2.43 -1.48 -7.70
CA ILE A 133 -2.33 -2.91 -8.00
C ILE A 133 -1.39 -3.60 -7.01
N ARG A 134 -0.24 -3.01 -6.75
CA ARG A 134 0.72 -3.54 -5.78
C ARG A 134 0.15 -3.67 -4.37
N TYR A 135 -0.55 -2.63 -3.89
CA TYR A 135 -1.24 -2.70 -2.59
C TYR A 135 -2.35 -3.77 -2.57
N VAL A 136 -3.04 -4.00 -3.69
CA VAL A 136 -4.03 -5.09 -3.81
C VAL A 136 -3.35 -6.45 -3.72
N VAL A 137 -2.24 -6.66 -4.43
CA VAL A 137 -1.49 -7.93 -4.41
C VAL A 137 -0.98 -8.23 -3.00
N ALA A 138 -0.28 -7.29 -2.39
CA ALA A 138 0.21 -7.45 -1.02
C ALA A 138 -0.94 -7.66 -0.01
N GLN A 139 -2.09 -7.01 -0.19
CA GLN A 139 -3.29 -7.25 0.63
C GLN A 139 -3.78 -8.71 0.51
N PHE A 140 -3.86 -9.25 -0.71
CA PHE A 140 -4.29 -10.64 -0.91
C PHE A 140 -3.28 -11.63 -0.34
N ASP A 141 -2.00 -11.42 -0.59
CA ASP A 141 -0.92 -12.29 -0.10
C ASP A 141 -0.89 -12.31 1.44
N LEU A 142 -1.03 -11.14 2.09
CA LEU A 142 -1.12 -11.04 3.55
C LEU A 142 -2.37 -11.75 4.09
N GLY A 143 -3.53 -11.54 3.44
CA GLY A 143 -4.77 -12.19 3.82
C GLY A 143 -4.69 -13.71 3.73
N GLU A 144 -4.10 -14.23 2.64
CA GLU A 144 -3.86 -15.66 2.47
C GLU A 144 -2.91 -16.20 3.55
N ALA A 145 -1.81 -15.51 3.84
CA ALA A 145 -0.86 -15.89 4.87
C ALA A 145 -1.52 -15.97 6.25
N ILE A 146 -2.33 -14.98 6.63
CA ILE A 146 -3.06 -14.93 7.91
C ILE A 146 -4.00 -16.14 8.03
N VAL A 147 -4.79 -16.42 6.99
CA VAL A 147 -5.73 -17.56 7.00
C VAL A 147 -4.98 -18.89 7.12
N LYS A 148 -3.92 -19.10 6.33
CA LYS A 148 -3.11 -20.32 6.40
C LYS A 148 -2.49 -20.52 7.78
N PHE A 149 -1.89 -19.47 8.33
CA PHE A 149 -1.30 -19.53 9.66
C PHE A 149 -2.34 -19.84 10.74
N THR A 150 -3.50 -19.17 10.70
CA THR A 150 -4.60 -19.43 11.64
C THR A 150 -5.07 -20.89 11.58
N LEU A 151 -5.26 -21.44 10.38
CA LEU A 151 -5.68 -22.83 10.20
C LEU A 151 -4.62 -23.82 10.70
N ASN A 152 -3.34 -23.56 10.42
CA ASN A 152 -2.23 -24.39 10.90
C ASN A 152 -2.11 -24.33 12.42
N TRP A 153 -2.30 -23.16 13.03
CA TRP A 153 -2.33 -22.98 14.47
C TRP A 153 -3.48 -23.76 15.12
N GLN A 154 -4.71 -23.66 14.58
CA GLN A 154 -5.85 -24.43 15.08
C GLN A 154 -5.62 -25.95 14.96
N LYS A 155 -4.97 -26.40 13.88
CA LYS A 155 -4.58 -27.80 13.71
C LYS A 155 -3.57 -28.22 14.79
N TRP A 156 -2.54 -27.41 15.04
CA TRP A 156 -1.55 -27.67 16.08
C TRP A 156 -2.19 -27.69 17.48
N LEU A 157 -3.06 -26.73 17.80
CA LEU A 157 -3.80 -26.69 19.07
C LEU A 157 -4.66 -27.94 19.26
N LYS A 158 -5.38 -28.38 18.23
CA LYS A 158 -6.19 -29.61 18.29
C LYS A 158 -5.34 -30.83 18.66
N GLN A 159 -4.10 -30.90 18.17
CA GLN A 159 -3.18 -32.02 18.41
C GLN A 159 -2.49 -31.96 19.77
N ASN A 160 -2.23 -30.77 20.31
CA ASN A 160 -1.38 -30.61 21.50
C ASN A 160 -2.12 -30.19 22.77
N LYS A 161 -3.29 -29.55 22.68
CA LYS A 161 -3.98 -28.92 23.83
C LYS A 161 -4.41 -29.91 24.93
N HIS A 162 -4.54 -31.18 24.60
CA HIS A 162 -4.96 -32.24 25.51
C HIS A 162 -3.77 -33.07 26.04
N LEU A 163 -2.55 -32.78 25.60
CA LEU A 163 -1.35 -33.47 26.06
C LEU A 163 -0.86 -32.87 27.39
N PRO A 164 -0.21 -33.67 28.25
CA PRO A 164 0.53 -33.15 29.40
C PRO A 164 1.63 -32.17 28.96
N PRO A 165 2.01 -31.18 29.79
CA PRO A 165 3.03 -30.18 29.45
C PRO A 165 4.32 -30.76 28.87
N ASP A 166 4.81 -31.87 29.43
CA ASP A 166 6.04 -32.55 29.03
C ASP A 166 6.02 -33.12 27.60
N ASN A 167 4.84 -33.30 27.02
CA ASN A 167 4.64 -33.90 25.70
C ASN A 167 4.15 -32.88 24.65
N ILE A 168 4.03 -31.60 25.00
CA ILE A 168 3.64 -30.56 24.05
C ILE A 168 4.83 -30.30 23.10
N ASP A 169 4.59 -30.43 21.80
CA ASP A 169 5.59 -30.12 20.78
C ASP A 169 5.68 -28.60 20.55
N THR A 170 6.43 -27.95 21.44
CA THR A 170 6.66 -26.50 21.44
C THR A 170 7.51 -26.04 20.25
N ASP A 171 8.47 -26.87 19.82
CA ASP A 171 9.35 -26.57 18.68
C ASP A 171 8.54 -26.41 17.39
N SER A 172 7.56 -27.29 17.14
CA SER A 172 6.65 -27.14 16.01
C SER A 172 5.81 -25.85 16.08
N ALA A 173 5.38 -25.44 17.28
CA ALA A 173 4.66 -24.17 17.45
C ALA A 173 5.55 -22.96 17.11
N PHE A 174 6.79 -22.92 17.63
CA PHE A 174 7.74 -21.86 17.31
C PHE A 174 8.11 -21.81 15.83
N ASN A 175 8.25 -22.98 15.18
CA ASN A 175 8.48 -23.05 13.74
C ASN A 175 7.30 -22.44 12.97
N LEU A 176 6.05 -22.70 13.36
CA LEU A 176 4.88 -22.04 12.74
C LEU A 176 4.94 -20.51 12.87
N PHE A 177 5.29 -20.00 14.06
CA PHE A 177 5.43 -18.55 14.28
C PHE A 177 6.55 -17.94 13.44
N LYS A 178 7.70 -18.61 13.39
CA LYS A 178 8.85 -18.19 12.60
C LYS A 178 8.51 -18.14 11.12
N GLU A 179 8.01 -19.24 10.55
CA GLU A 179 7.66 -19.33 9.14
C GLU A 179 6.65 -18.26 8.74
N PHE A 180 5.62 -18.04 9.57
CA PHE A 180 4.63 -17.00 9.31
C PHE A 180 5.25 -15.60 9.33
N SER A 181 6.10 -15.30 10.31
CA SER A 181 6.78 -14.00 10.40
C SER A 181 7.69 -13.75 9.20
N GLU A 182 8.49 -14.74 8.79
CA GLU A 182 9.36 -14.66 7.62
C GLU A 182 8.55 -14.45 6.34
N HIS A 183 7.39 -15.12 6.22
CA HIS A 183 6.50 -14.97 5.08
C HIS A 183 5.93 -13.55 4.98
N ILE A 184 5.45 -12.98 6.08
CA ILE A 184 4.98 -11.57 6.12
C ILE A 184 6.10 -10.62 5.67
N TYR A 185 7.29 -10.74 6.26
CA TYR A 185 8.42 -9.88 5.89
C TYR A 185 8.81 -10.03 4.42
N LYS A 186 8.72 -11.25 3.88
CA LYS A 186 8.96 -11.49 2.45
C LYS A 186 7.95 -10.77 1.56
N ILE A 187 6.65 -10.79 1.91
CA ILE A 187 5.62 -10.07 1.16
C ILE A 187 5.92 -8.56 1.16
N ILE A 188 6.17 -7.98 2.33
CA ILE A 188 6.45 -6.54 2.48
C ILE A 188 7.73 -6.16 1.72
N ARG A 189 8.79 -6.97 1.83
CA ARG A 189 10.06 -6.72 1.14
C ARG A 189 9.89 -6.81 -0.38
N ASN A 190 9.17 -7.80 -0.87
CA ASN A 190 8.92 -7.96 -2.31
C ASN A 190 8.15 -6.75 -2.86
N ASP A 191 7.10 -6.31 -2.17
CA ASP A 191 6.37 -5.09 -2.53
C ASP A 191 7.29 -3.86 -2.55
N THR A 192 8.17 -3.71 -1.55
CA THR A 192 9.14 -2.62 -1.50
C THR A 192 10.15 -2.68 -2.65
N GLN A 193 10.61 -3.87 -3.04
CA GLN A 193 11.51 -4.06 -4.19
C GLN A 193 10.83 -3.68 -5.50
N VAL A 194 9.61 -4.17 -5.74
CA VAL A 194 8.82 -3.82 -6.93
C VAL A 194 8.61 -2.30 -7.02
N TRP A 195 8.43 -1.61 -5.90
CA TRP A 195 8.39 -0.14 -5.88
C TRP A 195 9.69 0.50 -6.35
N GLY A 196 10.81 0.07 -5.78
CA GLY A 196 12.14 0.62 -6.09
C GLY A 196 12.49 0.42 -7.55
N ASP A 197 12.19 -0.74 -8.11
CA ASP A 197 12.41 -1.05 -9.51
C ASP A 197 11.54 -0.17 -10.43
N SER A 198 10.26 0.02 -10.07
CA SER A 198 9.32 0.88 -10.81
C SER A 198 9.81 2.34 -10.83
N LEU A 199 10.32 2.85 -9.70
CA LEU A 199 10.93 4.18 -9.61
C LEU A 199 12.17 4.33 -10.50
N ILE A 200 13.10 3.38 -10.44
CA ILE A 200 14.33 3.41 -11.24
C ILE A 200 14.01 3.40 -12.74
N ASN A 201 13.00 2.61 -13.15
CA ASN A 201 12.59 2.54 -14.55
C ASN A 201 12.00 3.87 -15.05
N VAL A 202 11.20 4.55 -14.23
CA VAL A 202 10.67 5.88 -14.59
C VAL A 202 11.79 6.91 -14.72
N ILE A 203 12.76 6.91 -13.81
CA ILE A 203 13.91 7.83 -13.87
C ILE A 203 14.71 7.60 -15.16
N LYS A 204 15.02 6.33 -15.50
CA LYS A 204 15.74 5.99 -16.74
C LYS A 204 15.00 6.44 -18.00
N ALA A 205 13.69 6.19 -18.08
CA ALA A 205 12.88 6.60 -19.21
C ALA A 205 12.90 8.13 -19.41
N GLN A 206 13.00 8.90 -18.32
CA GLN A 206 13.15 10.35 -18.42
C GLN A 206 14.53 10.79 -18.86
N GLU A 207 15.59 10.20 -18.32
CA GLU A 207 16.95 10.50 -18.77
C GLU A 207 17.09 10.27 -20.28
N ASP A 208 16.53 9.17 -20.78
CA ASP A 208 16.54 8.85 -22.21
C ASP A 208 15.70 9.83 -23.02
N PHE A 209 14.52 10.22 -22.53
CA PHE A 209 13.71 11.24 -23.18
C PHE A 209 14.45 12.58 -23.28
N LEU A 210 15.08 13.03 -22.19
CA LEU A 210 15.83 14.27 -22.14
C LEU A 210 17.04 14.24 -23.08
N LYS A 211 17.82 13.15 -23.08
CA LYS A 211 18.97 12.98 -24.00
C LYS A 211 18.54 13.03 -25.47
N ASN A 212 17.41 12.44 -25.82
CA ASN A 212 16.93 12.37 -27.19
C ASN A 212 16.25 13.65 -27.70
N HIS A 213 15.86 14.57 -26.81
CA HIS A 213 15.16 15.81 -27.15
C HIS A 213 15.96 17.08 -26.78
N GLN A 214 17.24 16.96 -26.43
CA GLN A 214 18.09 18.15 -26.33
C GLN A 214 18.23 18.79 -27.72
N PRO A 215 18.00 20.10 -27.86
CA PRO A 215 18.23 20.79 -29.13
C PRO A 215 19.72 20.65 -29.48
N LYS A 216 20.02 20.14 -30.68
CA LYS A 216 21.39 20.16 -31.20
C LYS A 216 21.81 21.62 -31.29
N ALA A 217 22.83 21.98 -30.51
CA ALA A 217 23.48 23.28 -30.58
C ALA A 217 24.16 23.49 -31.93
#